data_AF-A0A9Q1MBE7-F1
#
_entry.id   AF-A0A9Q1MBE7-F1
#
_cell.length_a   1.000
_cell.length_b   1.000
_cell.length_c   1.000
_cell.angle_alpha   90.00
_cell.angle_beta   90.00
_cell.angle_gamma   90.00
#
_symmetry.space_group_name_H-M   'P 1'
#
loop_
_entity.id
_entity.type
_entity.pdbx_description
1 polymer ?
#
loop_
_entity_poly.entity_id
_entity_poly.type
_entity_poly.pdbx_seq_one_letter_code
_entity_poly.pdbx_strand_id
1 'polypeptide(L)'
;MCNGIASSSSTMHTNNWAVLVCTSRFWFNYRHMANTLSLYRTVKRLGIPDERIILMLADDMACNARNKYPAQVFNNENHRLNLYGDNVEVDYRGYEVTVENVLRVLTGRHETAVPRSKRLLSDEGSHILLYMTGHGGDEFLKFQDSEELQSRDLADAVKQMKEKRRFKELLIMVDTCQAATLFSQLQSPGVLAIGSSMKGENSYSHHLDADVGVSVIDRFTFYTLAFFERVNMYDNASLGSLFSSYHPNTLMSTAYYRTDLYSRRLEEVPVTNFFGSVMETIHTDSAYKAFAGKDSKKSTLEMPLRQSSQDLRRTLASSGVQYPASDSNVEDLQDSCPFTHFWTSMSMTKVEGLDSWVNYGLYLMFPLVAFSSWLSS
;
A
#
# COMPACT_ATOMS: atom_id res chain seq x y z
N MET A 1 -26.05 36.59 29.81
CA MET A 1 -24.70 36.40 29.24
C MET A 1 -24.16 35.10 29.81
N CYS A 2 -24.21 34.02 29.03
CA CYS A 2 -23.66 32.72 29.44
C CYS A 2 -22.39 32.49 28.62
N ASN A 3 -21.23 32.63 29.28
CA ASN A 3 -19.94 32.26 28.72
C ASN A 3 -19.86 30.74 28.61
N GLY A 4 -20.13 30.21 27.42
CA GLY A 4 -19.81 28.84 27.06
C GLY A 4 -18.31 28.74 26.83
N ILE A 5 -17.58 28.16 27.80
CA ILE A 5 -16.23 27.66 27.56
C ILE A 5 -16.39 26.53 26.54
N ALA A 6 -15.95 26.77 25.31
CA ALA A 6 -15.81 25.73 24.31
C ALA A 6 -14.77 24.73 24.84
N SER A 7 -15.24 23.60 25.37
CA SER A 7 -14.42 22.42 25.56
C SER A 7 -13.94 22.01 24.16
N SER A 8 -12.68 22.29 23.86
CA SER A 8 -12.02 21.69 22.71
C SER A 8 -11.85 20.21 23.00
N SER A 9 -12.89 19.43 22.74
CA SER A 9 -12.80 18.00 22.55
C SER A 9 -11.78 17.78 21.42
N SER A 10 -10.54 17.45 21.79
CA SER A 10 -9.54 16.96 20.87
C SER A 10 -9.99 15.57 20.45
N THR A 11 -10.91 15.50 19.50
CA THR A 11 -11.27 14.25 18.86
C THR A 11 -10.01 13.67 18.25
N MET A 12 -9.45 12.62 18.86
CA MET A 12 -8.41 11.77 18.28
C MET A 12 -9.00 10.89 17.15
N HIS A 13 -9.77 11.51 16.25
CA HIS A 13 -10.25 10.87 15.02
C HIS A 13 -9.25 11.24 13.92
N THR A 14 -8.29 10.35 13.68
CA THR A 14 -7.17 10.62 12.78
C THR A 14 -7.60 10.39 11.32
N ASN A 15 -7.89 11.49 10.60
CA ASN A 15 -8.22 11.49 9.18
C ASN A 15 -6.93 11.33 8.35
N ASN A 16 -6.31 10.15 8.44
CA ASN A 16 -5.00 9.88 7.87
C ASN A 16 -5.14 9.21 6.51
N TRP A 17 -4.39 9.72 5.53
CA TRP A 17 -4.36 9.23 4.15
C TRP A 17 -2.93 8.89 3.74
N ALA A 18 -2.77 7.90 2.87
CA ALA A 18 -1.49 7.56 2.28
C ALA A 18 -1.60 7.58 0.75
N VAL A 19 -0.60 8.15 0.09
CA VAL A 19 -0.41 8.09 -1.36
C VAL A 19 0.97 7.48 -1.59
N LEU A 20 1.01 6.26 -2.11
CA LEU A 20 2.21 5.44 -2.23
C LEU A 20 2.50 5.17 -3.71
N VAL A 21 3.63 5.67 -4.21
CA VAL A 21 3.92 5.71 -5.65
C VAL A 21 5.24 5.01 -5.95
N CYS A 22 5.19 3.92 -6.71
CA CYS A 22 6.35 3.36 -7.42
C CYS A 22 6.35 3.91 -8.85
N THR A 23 7.38 4.68 -9.19
CA THR A 23 7.44 5.38 -10.50
C THR A 23 8.20 4.59 -11.57
N SER A 24 8.88 3.53 -11.19
CA SER A 24 9.82 2.80 -12.06
C SER A 24 9.24 1.54 -12.67
N ARG A 25 9.74 1.18 -13.85
CA ARG A 25 9.37 -0.03 -14.59
C ARG A 25 10.57 -0.92 -14.82
N PHE A 26 10.31 -2.11 -15.35
CA PHE A 26 11.28 -3.16 -15.69
C PHE A 26 11.83 -3.93 -14.49
N TRP A 27 12.20 -5.19 -14.76
CA TRP A 27 12.63 -6.16 -13.75
C TRP A 27 13.80 -5.69 -12.89
N PHE A 28 14.78 -4.99 -13.48
CA PHE A 28 15.94 -4.48 -12.73
C PHE A 28 15.59 -3.41 -11.68
N ASN A 29 14.36 -2.89 -11.70
CA ASN A 29 13.81 -1.95 -10.73
C ASN A 29 12.83 -2.59 -9.75
N TYR A 30 12.84 -3.91 -9.63
CA TYR A 30 11.99 -4.69 -8.73
C TYR A 30 11.87 -4.07 -7.32
N ARG A 31 12.99 -3.63 -6.74
CA ARG A 31 13.05 -3.00 -5.42
C ARG A 31 12.09 -1.82 -5.23
N HIS A 32 11.85 -0.98 -6.24
CA HIS A 32 10.97 0.18 -6.08
C HIS A 32 9.53 -0.27 -5.83
N MET A 33 9.08 -1.33 -6.51
CA MET A 33 7.75 -1.91 -6.26
C MET A 33 7.69 -2.58 -4.88
N ALA A 34 8.73 -3.32 -4.50
CA ALA A 34 8.82 -3.95 -3.20
C ALA A 34 8.86 -2.92 -2.05
N ASN A 35 9.53 -1.79 -2.22
CA ASN A 35 9.55 -0.67 -1.28
C ASN A 35 8.12 -0.13 -1.03
N THR A 36 7.41 0.20 -2.12
CA THR A 36 6.04 0.74 -2.04
C THR A 36 5.08 -0.25 -1.40
N LEU A 37 5.15 -1.53 -1.78
CA LEU A 37 4.32 -2.57 -1.16
C LEU A 37 4.67 -2.79 0.31
N SER A 38 5.93 -2.64 0.69
CA SER A 38 6.36 -2.75 2.09
C SER A 38 5.78 -1.62 2.95
N LEU A 39 5.78 -0.38 2.44
CA LEU A 39 5.12 0.72 3.14
C LEU A 39 3.60 0.59 3.14
N TYR A 40 2.99 0.09 2.06
CA TYR A 40 1.56 -0.22 2.01
C TYR A 40 1.16 -1.17 3.15
N ARG A 41 1.93 -2.25 3.35
CA ARG A 41 1.70 -3.18 4.47
C ARG A 41 1.91 -2.50 5.83
N THR A 42 2.90 -1.63 5.96
CA THR A 42 3.16 -0.88 7.19
C THR A 42 1.98 0.02 7.56
N VAL A 43 1.47 0.83 6.63
CA VAL A 43 0.34 1.74 6.91
C VAL A 43 -0.95 0.98 7.22
N LYS A 44 -1.19 -0.15 6.54
CA LYS A 44 -2.32 -1.05 6.86
C LYS A 44 -2.18 -1.68 8.24
N ARG A 45 -1.00 -2.19 8.58
CA ARG A 45 -0.71 -2.76 9.91
C ARG A 45 -0.91 -1.73 11.04
N LEU A 46 -0.65 -0.46 10.76
CA LEU A 46 -0.86 0.65 11.69
C LEU A 46 -2.27 1.26 11.63
N GLY A 47 -3.19 0.67 10.85
CA GLY A 47 -4.63 0.94 10.92
C GLY A 47 -5.20 1.85 9.82
N ILE A 48 -4.42 2.29 8.83
CA ILE A 48 -4.98 3.02 7.69
C ILE A 48 -5.72 2.01 6.78
N PRO A 49 -7.04 2.17 6.55
CA PRO A 49 -7.81 1.27 5.69
C PRO A 49 -7.53 1.54 4.20
N ASP A 50 -7.81 0.55 3.33
CA ASP A 50 -7.56 0.66 1.88
C ASP A 50 -8.26 1.84 1.22
N GLU A 51 -9.48 2.17 1.65
CA GLU A 51 -10.22 3.35 1.16
C GLU A 51 -9.49 4.69 1.39
N ARG A 52 -8.43 4.70 2.20
CA ARG A 52 -7.57 5.87 2.48
C ARG A 52 -6.14 5.71 2.01
N ILE A 53 -5.85 4.67 1.23
CA ILE A 53 -4.54 4.43 0.64
C ILE A 53 -4.71 4.47 -0.87
N ILE A 54 -4.04 5.41 -1.53
CA ILE A 54 -3.91 5.43 -2.99
C ILE A 54 -2.59 4.76 -3.35
N LEU A 55 -2.66 3.56 -3.94
CA LEU A 55 -1.49 2.78 -4.34
C LEU A 55 -1.27 2.85 -5.86
N MET A 56 -0.10 3.31 -6.28
CA MET A 56 0.29 3.45 -7.68
C MET A 56 1.54 2.62 -7.97
N LEU A 57 1.41 1.59 -8.82
CA LEU A 57 2.52 0.72 -9.22
C LEU A 57 2.73 0.79 -10.74
N ALA A 58 3.87 1.36 -11.17
CA ALA A 58 4.16 1.57 -12.60
C ALA A 58 4.43 0.27 -13.38
N ASP A 59 4.62 -0.86 -12.70
CA ASP A 59 4.82 -2.18 -13.30
C ASP A 59 4.33 -3.28 -12.35
N ASP A 60 4.22 -4.51 -12.85
CA ASP A 60 3.80 -5.67 -12.07
C ASP A 60 4.91 -6.74 -12.05
N MET A 61 5.70 -6.76 -10.98
CA MET A 61 6.74 -7.78 -10.81
C MET A 61 6.16 -9.15 -10.41
N ALA A 62 4.95 -9.19 -9.85
CA ALA A 62 4.31 -10.43 -9.43
C ALA A 62 3.91 -11.28 -10.66
N CYS A 63 3.51 -10.61 -11.75
CA CYS A 63 3.17 -11.23 -13.04
C CYS A 63 4.32 -11.22 -14.08
N ASN A 64 5.52 -10.79 -13.72
CA ASN A 64 6.63 -10.73 -14.66
C ASN A 64 7.15 -12.14 -15.01
N ALA A 65 7.39 -12.42 -16.30
CA ALA A 65 7.90 -13.71 -16.75
C ALA A 65 9.29 -14.08 -16.20
N ARG A 66 10.07 -13.11 -15.70
CA ARG A 66 11.35 -13.35 -15.02
C ARG A 66 11.18 -13.76 -13.56
N ASN A 67 9.99 -13.59 -12.99
CA ASN A 67 9.74 -13.91 -11.59
C ASN A 67 9.65 -15.43 -11.39
N LYS A 68 10.63 -15.98 -10.69
CA LYS A 68 10.66 -17.39 -10.28
C LYS A 68 9.50 -17.78 -9.35
N TYR A 69 8.89 -16.80 -8.67
CA TYR A 69 7.79 -16.98 -7.73
C TYR A 69 6.53 -16.25 -8.23
N PRO A 70 5.72 -16.90 -9.08
CA PRO A 70 4.51 -16.28 -9.65
C PRO A 70 3.57 -15.74 -8.56
N ALA A 71 3.02 -14.56 -8.80
CA ALA A 71 2.11 -13.85 -7.89
C ALA A 71 2.73 -13.48 -6.51
N GLN A 72 4.06 -13.51 -6.39
CA GLN A 72 4.75 -13.18 -5.15
C GLN A 72 5.81 -12.10 -5.35
N VAL A 73 5.96 -11.26 -4.34
CA VAL A 73 6.95 -10.18 -4.29
C VAL A 73 7.54 -10.15 -2.89
N PHE A 74 8.85 -10.24 -2.78
CA PHE A 74 9.62 -10.20 -1.53
C PHE A 74 10.48 -8.95 -1.42
N ASN A 75 10.76 -8.49 -0.20
CA ASN A 75 11.76 -7.45 0.12
C ASN A 75 12.98 -8.00 0.88
N ASN A 76 13.08 -9.33 0.99
CA ASN A 76 14.16 -10.02 1.69
C ASN A 76 14.41 -11.38 1.02
N GLU A 77 15.67 -11.78 0.99
CA GLU A 77 16.21 -13.04 0.46
C GLU A 77 15.63 -14.29 1.13
N ASN A 78 15.11 -14.19 2.37
CA ASN A 78 14.52 -15.33 3.07
C ASN A 78 13.08 -15.68 2.65
N HIS A 79 12.49 -14.87 1.76
CA HIS A 79 11.13 -15.04 1.20
C HIS A 79 10.01 -15.29 2.23
N ARG A 80 10.20 -14.84 3.48
CA ARG A 80 9.22 -15.12 4.56
C ARG A 80 7.91 -14.35 4.41
N LEU A 81 7.93 -13.24 3.68
CA LEU A 81 6.81 -12.32 3.56
C LEU A 81 6.50 -12.02 2.10
N ASN A 82 5.44 -12.61 1.56
CA ASN A 82 4.88 -12.17 0.28
C ASN A 82 4.17 -10.82 0.47
N LEU A 83 4.71 -9.79 -0.19
CA LEU A 83 4.22 -8.42 -0.15
C LEU A 83 2.97 -8.21 -0.99
N TYR A 84 2.82 -8.94 -2.11
CA TYR A 84 1.72 -8.77 -3.05
C TYR A 84 0.44 -9.42 -2.48
N GLY A 85 0.43 -10.73 -2.23
CA GLY A 85 -0.67 -11.45 -1.57
C GLY A 85 -2.09 -11.11 -2.07
N ASP A 86 -3.11 -11.56 -1.35
CA ASP A 86 -4.52 -11.34 -1.75
C ASP A 86 -5.08 -9.99 -1.29
N ASN A 87 -4.34 -9.25 -0.48
CA ASN A 87 -4.84 -8.09 0.28
C ASN A 87 -4.26 -6.75 -0.23
N VAL A 88 -3.74 -6.71 -1.46
CA VAL A 88 -3.22 -5.47 -2.06
C VAL A 88 -4.20 -4.92 -3.07
N GLU A 89 -4.71 -3.71 -2.78
CA GLU A 89 -5.54 -2.94 -3.69
C GLU A 89 -4.67 -1.93 -4.43
N VAL A 90 -4.49 -2.13 -5.74
CA VAL A 90 -3.73 -1.21 -6.59
C VAL A 90 -4.69 -0.32 -7.37
N ASP A 91 -4.65 0.99 -7.09
CA ASP A 91 -5.54 1.98 -7.70
C ASP A 91 -5.09 2.39 -9.10
N TYR A 92 -3.79 2.58 -9.30
CA TYR A 92 -3.21 2.95 -10.59
C TYR A 92 -2.17 1.92 -10.98
N ARG A 93 -2.39 1.23 -12.11
CA ARG A 93 -1.55 0.12 -12.57
C ARG A 93 -0.85 0.47 -13.88
N GLY A 94 0.43 0.11 -13.98
CA GLY A 94 1.16 0.16 -15.25
C GLY A 94 1.16 1.57 -15.86
N TYR A 95 0.61 1.67 -17.07
CA TYR A 95 0.53 2.93 -17.82
C TYR A 95 -0.30 4.03 -17.15
N GLU A 96 -1.17 3.71 -16.18
CA GLU A 96 -1.91 4.73 -15.43
C GLU A 96 -1.03 5.51 -14.43
N VAL A 97 0.19 5.05 -14.13
CA VAL A 97 1.10 5.73 -13.21
C VAL A 97 1.90 6.81 -13.95
N THR A 98 1.26 7.94 -14.20
CA THR A 98 1.86 9.10 -14.88
C THR A 98 2.04 10.26 -13.92
N VAL A 99 2.90 11.21 -14.29
CA VAL A 99 3.07 12.47 -13.54
C VAL A 99 1.72 13.18 -13.40
N GLU A 100 0.97 13.23 -14.50
CA GLU A 100 -0.35 13.86 -14.55
C GLU A 100 -1.33 13.26 -13.54
N ASN A 101 -1.41 11.93 -13.45
CA ASN A 101 -2.34 11.28 -12.53
C ASN A 101 -1.96 11.49 -11.06
N VAL A 102 -0.66 11.49 -10.72
CA VAL A 102 -0.21 11.85 -9.36
C VAL A 102 -0.64 13.28 -9.02
N LEU A 103 -0.41 14.24 -9.91
CA LEU A 103 -0.80 15.63 -9.70
C LEU A 103 -2.32 15.80 -9.60
N ARG A 104 -3.11 15.04 -10.37
CA ARG A 104 -4.58 15.03 -10.27
C ARG A 104 -5.06 14.50 -8.92
N VAL A 105 -4.49 13.39 -8.44
CA VAL A 105 -4.78 12.82 -7.11
C VAL A 105 -4.53 13.86 -6.02
N LEU A 106 -3.34 14.47 -6.02
CA LEU A 106 -2.97 15.49 -5.04
C LEU A 106 -3.93 16.69 -5.08
N THR A 107 -4.13 17.28 -6.27
CA THR A 107 -4.92 18.51 -6.44
C THR A 107 -6.44 18.30 -6.41
N GLY A 108 -6.90 17.05 -6.41
CA GLY A 108 -8.31 16.65 -6.50
C GLY A 108 -8.97 17.01 -7.83
N ARG A 109 -8.18 17.21 -8.90
CA ARG A 109 -8.67 17.59 -10.23
C ARG A 109 -8.92 16.35 -11.09
N HIS A 110 -9.98 15.63 -10.75
CA HIS A 110 -10.39 14.43 -11.47
C HIS A 110 -11.57 14.73 -12.41
N GLU A 111 -11.62 14.01 -13.54
CA GLU A 111 -12.83 13.94 -14.35
C GLU A 111 -13.97 13.28 -13.56
N THR A 112 -15.22 13.59 -13.92
CA THR A 112 -16.41 13.07 -13.23
C THR A 112 -16.48 11.55 -13.23
N ALA A 113 -15.97 10.90 -14.27
CA ALA A 113 -15.96 9.44 -14.45
C ALA A 113 -14.94 8.69 -13.57
N VAL A 114 -13.91 9.36 -13.02
CA VAL A 114 -12.89 8.68 -12.21
C VAL A 114 -13.55 8.09 -10.95
N PRO A 115 -13.42 6.81 -10.63
CA PRO A 115 -14.09 6.22 -9.48
C PRO A 115 -13.61 6.82 -8.16
N ARG A 116 -14.46 6.76 -7.12
CA ARG A 116 -14.16 7.34 -5.80
C ARG A 116 -12.90 6.74 -5.15
N SER A 117 -12.65 5.44 -5.35
CA SER A 117 -11.46 4.74 -4.84
C SER A 117 -10.14 5.32 -5.35
N LYS A 118 -10.11 5.80 -6.60
CA LYS A 118 -8.94 6.44 -7.20
C LYS A 118 -8.77 7.93 -6.84
N ARG A 119 -9.49 8.44 -5.84
CA ARG A 119 -9.46 9.86 -5.48
C ARG A 119 -8.97 10.02 -4.05
N LEU A 120 -8.05 10.96 -3.84
CA LEU A 120 -7.70 11.43 -2.51
C LEU A 120 -8.83 12.33 -1.99
N LEU A 121 -9.59 11.89 -0.99
CA LEU A 121 -10.75 12.63 -0.45
C LEU A 121 -10.44 13.31 0.88
N SER A 122 -9.23 13.83 0.99
CA SER A 122 -8.74 14.56 2.15
C SER A 122 -9.32 15.98 2.23
N ASP A 123 -9.23 16.55 3.42
CA ASP A 123 -9.79 17.83 3.83
C ASP A 123 -8.83 18.61 4.76
N GLU A 124 -9.32 19.71 5.34
CA GLU A 124 -8.51 20.63 6.16
C GLU A 124 -8.06 20.03 7.50
N GLY A 125 -8.66 18.91 7.91
CA GLY A 125 -8.28 18.16 9.12
C GLY A 125 -7.37 16.96 8.83
N SER A 126 -7.12 16.64 7.56
CA SER A 126 -6.42 15.42 7.16
C SER A 126 -4.90 15.48 7.36
N HIS A 127 -4.31 14.36 7.78
CA HIS A 127 -2.86 14.16 7.72
C HIS A 127 -2.54 13.23 6.55
N ILE A 128 -1.55 13.58 5.72
CA ILE A 128 -1.27 12.85 4.49
C ILE A 128 0.18 12.40 4.48
N LEU A 129 0.42 11.11 4.22
CA LEU A 129 1.71 10.57 3.83
C LEU A 129 1.78 10.46 2.31
N LEU A 130 2.68 11.20 1.67
CA LEU A 130 3.05 11.01 0.27
C LEU A 130 4.42 10.31 0.23
N TYR A 131 4.44 9.05 -0.16
CA TYR A 131 5.68 8.30 -0.37
C TYR A 131 5.90 8.05 -1.86
N MET A 132 7.10 8.36 -2.35
CA MET A 132 7.49 8.12 -3.73
C MET A 132 8.85 7.45 -3.79
N THR A 133 9.00 6.44 -4.65
CA THR A 133 10.26 5.74 -4.87
C THR A 133 10.47 5.47 -6.35
N GLY A 134 11.73 5.61 -6.79
CA GLY A 134 12.12 5.44 -8.17
C GLY A 134 13.50 5.99 -8.45
N HIS A 135 13.75 6.30 -9.73
CA HIS A 135 14.96 7.00 -10.15
C HIS A 135 14.71 8.49 -10.26
N GLY A 136 15.72 9.29 -9.99
CA GLY A 136 15.63 10.74 -9.99
C GLY A 136 17.00 11.39 -10.03
N GLY A 137 17.01 12.71 -9.94
CA GLY A 137 18.22 13.52 -10.01
C GLY A 137 17.97 14.91 -9.45
N ASP A 138 18.81 15.86 -9.85
CA ASP A 138 18.71 17.25 -9.38
C ASP A 138 17.37 17.86 -9.83
N GLU A 139 16.47 18.02 -8.86
CA GLU A 139 15.14 18.62 -8.97
C GLU A 139 14.08 17.79 -9.73
N PHE A 140 14.30 16.50 -9.99
CA PHE A 140 13.30 15.66 -10.67
C PHE A 140 13.21 14.22 -10.16
N LEU A 141 12.03 13.62 -10.35
CA LEU A 141 11.78 12.18 -10.18
C LEU A 141 11.23 11.61 -11.50
N LYS A 142 11.87 10.57 -12.02
CA LYS A 142 11.52 9.93 -13.29
C LYS A 142 10.29 9.04 -13.14
N PHE A 143 9.37 9.12 -14.09
CA PHE A 143 8.17 8.30 -14.21
C PHE A 143 8.23 7.45 -15.48
N GLN A 144 7.97 6.15 -15.34
CA GLN A 144 7.90 5.19 -16.44
C GLN A 144 9.07 5.26 -17.44
N ASP A 145 10.27 5.59 -16.95
CA ASP A 145 11.49 5.73 -17.75
C ASP A 145 11.43 6.77 -18.89
N SER A 146 10.40 7.64 -18.92
CA SER A 146 10.17 8.59 -20.03
C SER A 146 9.77 10.00 -19.58
N GLU A 147 8.94 10.12 -18.55
CA GLU A 147 8.49 11.40 -18.00
C GLU A 147 9.26 11.79 -16.74
N GLU A 148 9.18 13.04 -16.34
CA GLU A 148 9.82 13.55 -15.13
C GLU A 148 8.85 14.46 -14.37
N LEU A 149 8.64 14.18 -13.08
CA LEU A 149 8.01 15.10 -12.15
C LEU A 149 9.08 16.06 -11.64
N GLN A 150 8.96 17.35 -11.95
CA GLN A 150 9.90 18.37 -11.49
C GLN A 150 9.53 18.88 -10.09
N SER A 151 10.53 19.39 -9.36
CA SER A 151 10.36 19.99 -8.03
C SER A 151 9.32 21.12 -7.99
N ARG A 152 9.26 21.91 -9.07
CA ARG A 152 8.29 22.99 -9.26
C ARG A 152 6.87 22.47 -9.42
N ASP A 153 6.66 21.41 -10.20
CA ASP A 153 5.34 20.82 -10.41
C ASP A 153 4.78 20.27 -9.10
N LEU A 154 5.64 19.59 -8.32
CA LEU A 154 5.27 19.11 -6.98
C LEU A 154 4.94 20.27 -6.04
N ALA A 155 5.75 21.34 -6.03
CA ALA A 155 5.50 22.52 -5.22
C ALA A 155 4.20 23.23 -5.57
N ASP A 156 3.89 23.38 -6.85
CA ASP A 156 2.65 23.98 -7.32
C ASP A 156 1.43 23.12 -6.98
N ALA A 157 1.54 21.79 -7.06
CA ALA A 157 0.47 20.90 -6.62
C ALA A 157 0.22 21.00 -5.11
N VAL A 158 1.28 20.99 -4.29
CA VAL A 158 1.17 21.15 -2.83
C VAL A 158 0.60 22.52 -2.46
N LYS A 159 0.98 23.58 -3.17
CA LYS A 159 0.40 24.92 -3.01
C LYS A 159 -1.10 24.93 -3.29
N GLN A 160 -1.52 24.33 -4.40
CA GLN A 160 -2.94 24.18 -4.73
C GLN A 160 -3.70 23.34 -3.69
N MET A 161 -3.09 22.27 -3.18
CA MET A 161 -3.67 21.48 -2.09
C MET A 161 -3.90 22.35 -0.84
N LYS A 162 -2.94 23.20 -0.49
CA LYS A 162 -3.05 24.09 0.67
C LYS A 162 -4.13 25.15 0.49
N GLU A 163 -4.15 25.81 -0.66
CA GLU A 163 -5.17 26.82 -1.01
C GLU A 163 -6.59 26.23 -1.00
N LYS A 164 -6.73 24.99 -1.46
CA LYS A 164 -8.00 24.23 -1.42
C LYS A 164 -8.27 23.55 -0.07
N ARG A 165 -7.43 23.76 0.94
CA ARG A 165 -7.53 23.16 2.27
C ARG A 165 -7.69 21.64 2.25
N ARG A 166 -6.85 20.94 1.48
CA ARG A 166 -6.90 19.47 1.33
C ARG A 166 -6.06 18.71 2.35
N PHE A 167 -5.33 19.40 3.22
CA PHE A 167 -4.60 18.79 4.33
C PHE A 167 -4.38 19.79 5.47
N LYS A 168 -4.30 19.25 6.69
CA LYS A 168 -3.77 19.91 7.87
C LYS A 168 -2.25 19.85 7.87
N GLU A 169 -1.71 18.62 7.79
CA GLU A 169 -0.28 18.33 7.72
C GLU A 169 0.01 17.33 6.61
N LEU A 170 1.12 17.52 5.89
CA LEU A 170 1.57 16.67 4.80
C LEU A 170 3.02 16.24 5.04
N LEU A 171 3.27 14.94 5.10
CA LEU A 171 4.60 14.34 5.13
C LEU A 171 4.94 13.80 3.75
N ILE A 172 6.00 14.33 3.13
CA ILE A 172 6.53 13.85 1.85
C ILE A 172 7.82 13.06 2.11
N MET A 173 7.84 11.80 1.69
CA MET A 173 8.99 10.91 1.80
C MET A 173 9.41 10.44 0.41
N VAL A 174 10.68 10.63 0.05
CA VAL A 174 11.16 10.32 -1.29
C VAL A 174 12.42 9.46 -1.22
N ASP A 175 12.37 8.27 -1.82
CA ASP A 175 13.49 7.33 -1.92
C ASP A 175 14.02 7.28 -3.37
N THR A 176 15.04 8.09 -3.64
CA THR A 176 15.68 8.28 -4.96
C THR A 176 17.04 8.97 -4.81
N CYS A 177 17.87 8.94 -5.86
CA CYS A 177 19.05 9.79 -5.97
C CYS A 177 18.66 11.28 -5.92
N GLN A 178 19.48 12.08 -5.23
CA GLN A 178 19.27 13.51 -4.99
C GLN A 178 17.88 13.91 -4.46
N ALA A 179 17.22 13.03 -3.70
CA ALA A 179 15.85 13.22 -3.21
C ALA A 179 15.59 14.58 -2.53
N ALA A 180 16.57 15.13 -1.81
CA ALA A 180 16.46 16.43 -1.13
C ALA A 180 16.10 17.60 -2.08
N THR A 181 16.51 17.50 -3.33
CA THR A 181 16.30 18.55 -4.35
C THR A 181 14.85 18.57 -4.87
N LEU A 182 14.12 17.46 -4.77
CA LEU A 182 12.75 17.36 -5.27
C LEU A 182 11.77 18.25 -4.48
N PHE A 183 12.07 18.52 -3.21
CA PHE A 183 11.24 19.36 -2.33
C PHE A 183 11.88 20.72 -1.99
N SER A 184 12.89 21.16 -2.75
CA SER A 184 13.54 22.46 -2.58
C SER A 184 12.58 23.64 -2.81
N GLN A 185 11.65 23.49 -3.76
CA GLN A 185 10.72 24.54 -4.17
C GLN A 185 9.43 24.60 -3.33
N LEU A 186 9.26 23.72 -2.34
CA LEU A 186 8.09 23.76 -1.45
C LEU A 186 8.04 25.07 -0.66
N GLN A 187 6.82 25.62 -0.49
CA GLN A 187 6.57 26.88 0.21
C GLN A 187 5.35 26.84 1.13
N SER A 188 4.55 25.76 1.10
CA SER A 188 3.28 25.70 1.82
C SER A 188 3.46 25.30 3.29
N PRO A 189 2.83 25.99 4.25
CA PRO A 189 2.95 25.65 5.66
C PRO A 189 2.19 24.37 6.03
N GLY A 190 2.70 23.67 7.04
CA GLY A 190 2.21 22.35 7.46
C GLY A 190 2.79 21.20 6.63
N VAL A 191 3.88 21.43 5.90
CA VAL A 191 4.54 20.41 5.07
C VAL A 191 5.88 20.04 5.69
N LEU A 192 6.08 18.74 5.90
CA LEU A 192 7.33 18.14 6.32
C LEU A 192 7.84 17.27 5.17
N ALA A 193 9.11 17.38 4.81
CA ALA A 193 9.68 16.58 3.73
C ALA A 193 10.97 15.88 4.18
N ILE A 194 11.19 14.66 3.72
CA ILE A 194 12.42 13.90 3.92
C ILE A 194 12.79 13.13 2.66
N GLY A 195 14.08 13.14 2.32
CA GLY A 195 14.65 12.43 1.19
C GLY A 195 15.77 11.48 1.61
N SER A 196 15.96 10.40 0.86
CA SER A 196 17.00 9.39 1.07
C SER A 196 18.44 9.87 0.87
N SER A 197 18.65 10.96 0.11
CA SER A 197 19.99 11.45 -0.24
C SER A 197 20.01 12.97 -0.51
N MET A 198 21.18 13.58 -0.32
CA MET A 198 21.40 15.00 -0.62
C MET A 198 21.72 15.27 -2.11
N LYS A 199 21.76 16.55 -2.49
CA LYS A 199 22.24 16.99 -3.80
C LYS A 199 23.67 16.45 -4.03
N GLY A 200 23.92 15.88 -5.21
CA GLY A 200 25.20 15.24 -5.55
C GLY A 200 25.40 13.83 -4.98
N GLU A 201 24.46 13.29 -4.21
CA GLU A 201 24.52 11.92 -3.70
C GLU A 201 23.52 10.99 -4.42
N ASN A 202 23.91 9.73 -4.57
CA ASN A 202 23.02 8.65 -5.00
C ASN A 202 22.24 8.08 -3.80
N SER A 203 21.11 7.44 -4.06
CA SER A 203 20.52 6.44 -3.16
C SER A 203 20.97 5.04 -3.58
N TYR A 204 20.92 4.08 -2.66
CA TYR A 204 21.49 2.76 -2.86
C TYR A 204 20.50 1.65 -2.52
N SER A 205 20.56 0.60 -3.33
CA SER A 205 19.84 -0.63 -3.06
C SER A 205 20.45 -1.42 -1.89
N HIS A 206 19.67 -2.37 -1.38
CA HIS A 206 20.04 -3.30 -0.32
C HIS A 206 19.49 -4.71 -0.65
N HIS A 207 20.09 -5.75 -0.07
CA HIS A 207 19.74 -7.18 -0.26
C HIS A 207 19.67 -7.63 -1.73
N LEU A 208 20.68 -8.40 -2.17
CA LEU A 208 20.69 -8.99 -3.49
C LEU A 208 20.09 -10.38 -3.40
N ASP A 209 18.98 -10.60 -4.07
CA ASP A 209 18.33 -11.90 -4.07
C ASP A 209 18.79 -12.71 -5.29
N ALA A 210 19.42 -13.86 -5.04
CA ALA A 210 19.95 -14.72 -6.11
C ALA A 210 18.84 -15.40 -6.93
N ASP A 211 17.68 -15.66 -6.32
CA ASP A 211 16.55 -16.31 -6.99
C ASP A 211 15.74 -15.32 -7.83
N VAL A 212 15.61 -14.07 -7.37
CA VAL A 212 15.00 -12.97 -8.15
C VAL A 212 16.01 -12.36 -9.15
N GLY A 213 17.31 -12.45 -8.84
CA GLY A 213 18.43 -12.01 -9.68
C GLY A 213 18.74 -10.51 -9.63
N VAL A 214 18.09 -9.75 -8.74
CA VAL A 214 18.22 -8.29 -8.60
C VAL A 214 18.08 -7.87 -7.13
N SER A 215 18.42 -6.63 -6.81
CA SER A 215 18.16 -6.11 -5.46
C SER A 215 16.66 -5.98 -5.19
N VAL A 216 16.25 -6.35 -3.97
CA VAL A 216 14.82 -6.45 -3.61
C VAL A 216 14.29 -5.31 -2.75
N ILE A 217 15.15 -4.43 -2.24
CA ILE A 217 14.74 -3.26 -1.44
C ILE A 217 15.80 -2.15 -1.54
N ASP A 218 15.43 -0.90 -1.27
CA ASP A 218 16.40 0.19 -1.08
C ASP A 218 16.76 0.42 0.39
N ARG A 219 17.96 0.96 0.64
CA ARG A 219 18.48 1.15 2.01
C ARG A 219 17.59 2.04 2.86
N PHE A 220 17.19 3.19 2.32
CA PHE A 220 16.34 4.13 3.04
C PHE A 220 15.05 3.45 3.48
N THR A 221 14.34 2.82 2.54
CA THR A 221 13.13 2.05 2.85
C THR A 221 13.38 0.90 3.81
N PHE A 222 14.47 0.14 3.67
CA PHE A 222 14.81 -0.95 4.59
C PHE A 222 14.92 -0.47 6.05
N TYR A 223 15.64 0.63 6.29
CA TYR A 223 15.77 1.16 7.65
C TYR A 223 14.49 1.85 8.15
N THR A 224 13.67 2.42 7.27
CA THR A 224 12.30 2.85 7.62
C THR A 224 11.48 1.66 8.11
N LEU A 225 11.49 0.53 7.40
CA LEU A 225 10.78 -0.68 7.81
C LEU A 225 11.32 -1.24 9.12
N ALA A 226 12.65 -1.32 9.29
CA ALA A 226 13.28 -1.79 10.52
C ALA A 226 12.91 -0.94 11.75
N PHE A 227 12.63 0.36 11.56
CA PHE A 227 12.02 1.18 12.59
C PHE A 227 10.59 0.71 12.89
N PHE A 228 9.73 0.61 11.87
CA PHE A 228 8.32 0.26 12.05
C PHE A 228 8.06 -1.17 12.51
N GLU A 229 8.95 -2.14 12.26
CA GLU A 229 8.84 -3.50 12.82
C GLU A 229 8.82 -3.51 14.35
N ARG A 230 9.36 -2.47 14.99
CA ARG A 230 9.37 -2.29 16.45
C ARG A 230 8.26 -1.37 16.96
N VAL A 231 7.41 -0.86 16.07
CA VAL A 231 6.33 0.09 16.37
C VAL A 231 4.98 -0.57 16.09
N ASN A 232 4.06 -0.41 17.04
CA ASN A 232 2.66 -0.78 16.94
C ASN A 232 1.76 0.48 16.91
N MET A 233 0.46 0.29 16.65
CA MET A 233 -0.50 1.40 16.49
C MET A 233 -0.75 2.23 17.76
N TYR A 234 -0.41 1.70 18.93
CA TYR A 234 -0.58 2.36 20.24
C TYR A 234 0.71 2.98 20.76
N ASP A 235 1.83 2.81 20.04
CA ASP A 235 3.11 3.39 20.42
C ASP A 235 3.15 4.89 20.10
N ASN A 236 3.77 5.64 20.99
CA ASN A 236 3.98 7.09 20.85
C ASN A 236 5.39 7.43 20.31
N ALA A 237 5.96 6.56 19.48
CA ALA A 237 7.23 6.82 18.83
C ALA A 237 7.11 8.08 17.95
N SER A 238 8.06 9.02 18.08
CA SER A 238 7.99 10.31 17.41
C SER A 238 8.64 10.30 16.03
N LEU A 239 8.27 11.25 15.16
CA LEU A 239 8.95 11.48 13.90
C LEU A 239 10.43 11.82 14.10
N GLY A 240 10.76 12.53 15.19
CA GLY A 240 12.15 12.81 15.57
C GLY A 240 12.95 11.52 15.81
N SER A 241 12.33 10.50 16.43
CA SER A 241 12.93 9.18 16.62
C SER A 241 13.11 8.42 15.30
N LEU A 242 12.12 8.45 14.41
CA LEU A 242 12.23 7.87 13.07
C LEU A 242 13.38 8.52 12.28
N PHE A 243 13.43 9.86 12.23
CA PHE A 243 14.43 10.56 11.43
C PHE A 243 15.84 10.39 11.99
N SER A 244 15.96 10.34 13.32
CA SER A 244 17.24 10.09 14.00
C SER A 244 17.73 8.65 13.85
N SER A 245 16.88 7.71 13.41
CA SER A 245 17.27 6.32 13.15
C SER A 245 18.05 6.14 11.84
N TYR A 246 18.04 7.15 10.96
CA TYR A 246 18.76 7.13 9.70
C TYR A 246 20.23 7.52 9.92
N HIS A 247 21.15 6.57 9.68
CA HIS A 247 22.59 6.82 9.78
C HIS A 247 23.26 6.81 8.40
N PRO A 248 24.13 7.79 8.09
CA PRO A 248 24.83 7.85 6.80
C PRO A 248 25.63 6.58 6.47
N ASN A 249 26.27 5.97 7.47
CA ASN A 249 27.04 4.73 7.27
C ASN A 249 26.16 3.56 6.81
N THR A 250 24.94 3.46 7.34
CA THR A 250 24.01 2.39 6.98
C THR A 250 23.30 2.67 5.66
N LEU A 251 23.00 3.94 5.37
CA LEU A 251 22.34 4.36 4.14
C LEU A 251 23.28 4.45 2.95
N MET A 252 24.58 4.67 3.20
CA MET A 252 25.58 5.06 2.19
C MET A 252 25.23 6.38 1.47
N SER A 253 24.32 7.15 2.06
CA SER A 253 23.83 8.46 1.62
C SER A 253 23.36 9.24 2.85
N THR A 254 23.13 10.53 2.70
CA THR A 254 22.68 11.40 3.78
C THR A 254 21.18 11.64 3.65
N ALA A 255 20.39 11.06 4.56
CA ALA A 255 18.97 11.39 4.66
C ALA A 255 18.80 12.85 5.11
N TYR A 256 18.06 13.63 4.34
CA TYR A 256 17.84 15.05 4.61
C TYR A 256 16.36 15.32 4.81
N TYR A 257 16.00 15.99 5.91
CA TYR A 257 14.64 16.40 6.20
C TYR A 257 14.55 17.92 6.36
N ARG A 258 13.52 18.50 5.76
CA ARG A 258 13.27 19.94 5.70
C ARG A 258 12.09 20.30 6.61
N THR A 259 12.32 21.19 7.58
CA THR A 259 11.37 21.51 8.67
C THR A 259 10.92 22.97 8.72
N ASP A 260 11.47 23.87 7.89
CA ASP A 260 11.12 25.31 7.88
C ASP A 260 9.64 25.58 7.59
N LEU A 261 8.96 24.65 6.90
CA LEU A 261 7.53 24.72 6.60
C LEU A 261 6.65 23.98 7.62
N TYR A 262 7.24 23.36 8.64
CA TYR A 262 6.54 22.54 9.62
C TYR A 262 6.74 23.09 11.04
N SER A 263 5.67 23.62 11.63
CA SER A 263 5.76 24.40 12.87
C SER A 263 5.92 23.56 14.15
N ARG A 264 5.58 22.28 14.12
CA ARG A 264 5.61 21.41 15.32
C ARG A 264 6.98 20.79 15.50
N ARG A 265 7.38 20.59 16.75
CA ARG A 265 8.62 19.90 17.11
C ARG A 265 8.48 18.41 16.78
N LEU A 266 9.46 17.83 16.09
CA LEU A 266 9.39 16.45 15.60
C LEU A 266 9.33 15.43 16.75
N GLU A 267 9.84 15.79 17.91
CA GLU A 267 9.83 14.97 19.12
C GLU A 267 8.42 14.81 19.71
N GLU A 268 7.51 15.74 19.40
CA GLU A 268 6.12 15.79 19.89
C GLU A 268 5.10 15.24 18.88
N VAL A 269 5.56 14.84 17.69
CA VAL A 269 4.68 14.35 16.62
C VAL A 269 4.84 12.84 16.54
N PRO A 270 3.81 12.06 16.93
CA PRO A 270 3.85 10.61 16.77
C PRO A 270 3.95 10.22 15.30
N VAL A 271 4.67 9.15 14.98
CA VAL A 271 4.71 8.59 13.61
C VAL A 271 3.31 8.16 13.15
N THR A 272 2.45 7.76 14.08
CA THR A 272 1.06 7.37 13.81
C THR A 272 0.19 8.52 13.28
N ASN A 273 0.62 9.79 13.41
CA ASN A 273 -0.05 10.91 12.74
C ASN A 273 -0.03 10.83 11.21
N PHE A 274 0.94 10.11 10.63
CA PHE A 274 1.05 9.97 9.17
C PHE A 274 0.97 8.51 8.71
N PHE A 275 1.41 7.58 9.54
CA PHE A 275 1.53 6.17 9.17
C PHE A 275 0.44 5.27 9.74
N GLY A 276 -0.32 5.73 10.74
CA GLY A 276 -1.36 4.92 11.39
C GLY A 276 -2.71 5.61 11.38
N SER A 277 -3.72 4.92 11.87
CA SER A 277 -5.01 5.53 12.18
C SER A 277 -5.54 4.86 13.44
N VAL A 278 -5.57 5.60 14.55
CA VAL A 278 -6.18 5.10 15.78
C VAL A 278 -7.68 5.33 15.66
N MET A 279 -8.43 4.27 15.39
CA MET A 279 -9.88 4.28 15.57
C MET A 279 -10.16 4.07 17.06
N GLU A 280 -10.65 5.10 17.75
CA GLU A 280 -11.20 4.93 19.09
C GLU A 280 -12.52 4.16 18.97
N THR A 281 -12.48 2.84 19.18
CA THR A 281 -13.68 2.00 19.24
C THR A 281 -14.39 2.24 20.56
N ILE A 282 -15.47 3.03 20.52
CA ILE A 282 -16.41 3.14 21.65
C ILE A 282 -17.21 1.84 21.71
N HIS A 283 -16.89 0.98 22.66
CA HIS A 283 -17.73 -0.18 22.97
C HIS A 283 -19.05 0.31 23.57
N THR A 284 -20.16 0.12 22.86
CA THR A 284 -21.50 0.35 23.42
C THR A 284 -21.99 -0.95 24.06
N ASP A 285 -22.10 -0.99 25.38
CA ASP A 285 -22.58 -2.17 26.13
C ASP A 285 -24.07 -2.49 25.88
N SER A 286 -24.81 -1.60 25.22
CA SER A 286 -26.22 -1.84 24.87
C SER A 286 -26.37 -2.16 23.40
N ALA A 287 -27.01 -3.30 23.10
CA ALA A 287 -27.54 -3.56 21.76
C ALA A 287 -28.42 -2.39 21.30
N TYR A 288 -28.30 -2.02 20.03
CA TYR A 288 -29.08 -0.95 19.41
C TYR A 288 -30.58 -1.18 19.69
N LYS A 289 -31.18 -0.33 20.53
CA LYS A 289 -32.63 -0.34 20.75
C LYS A 289 -33.28 0.21 19.49
N ALA A 290 -33.62 -0.69 18.56
CA ALA A 290 -34.57 -0.37 17.51
C ALA A 290 -35.81 0.25 18.19
N PHE A 291 -36.27 1.40 17.70
CA PHE A 291 -37.46 2.05 18.22
C PHE A 291 -38.59 1.03 18.24
N ALA A 292 -38.96 0.55 19.43
CA ALA A 292 -40.15 -0.26 19.60
C ALA A 292 -41.31 0.64 19.15
N GLY A 293 -41.87 0.34 17.98
CA GLY A 293 -43.03 1.03 17.46
C GLY A 293 -44.10 1.03 18.53
N LYS A 294 -44.52 2.23 18.96
CA LYS A 294 -45.69 2.44 19.81
C LYS A 294 -46.85 1.65 19.21
N ASP A 295 -47.33 0.69 19.99
CA ASP A 295 -48.65 0.07 19.94
C ASP A 295 -49.31 0.02 18.56
N SER A 296 -49.00 -1.02 17.78
CA SER A 296 -49.92 -1.45 16.72
C SER A 296 -51.19 -1.98 17.39
N LYS A 297 -52.19 -1.09 17.53
CA LYS A 297 -53.57 -1.52 17.76
C LYS A 297 -53.93 -2.49 16.64
N LYS A 298 -54.14 -3.75 17.04
CA LYS A 298 -54.68 -4.83 16.22
C LYS A 298 -56.00 -4.38 15.59
N SER A 299 -55.97 -3.93 14.34
CA SER A 299 -57.18 -3.79 13.54
C SER A 299 -57.44 -5.13 12.87
N THR A 300 -58.49 -5.80 13.33
CA THR A 300 -59.03 -6.98 12.69
C THR A 300 -59.68 -6.52 11.38
N LEU A 301 -58.99 -6.74 10.26
CA LEU A 301 -59.63 -6.68 8.93
C LEU A 301 -60.24 -8.05 8.66
N GLU A 302 -61.55 -8.16 8.86
CA GLU A 302 -62.33 -9.31 8.40
C GLU A 302 -62.34 -9.37 6.87
N MET A 303 -62.03 -10.55 6.33
CA MET A 303 -62.19 -10.88 4.92
C MET A 303 -63.67 -11.10 4.58
N PRO A 304 -64.21 -10.49 3.51
CA PRO A 304 -65.48 -10.93 2.95
C PRO A 304 -65.33 -12.23 2.15
N LEU A 305 -66.25 -13.15 2.42
CA LEU A 305 -66.45 -14.46 1.78
C LEU A 305 -66.61 -14.35 0.24
N ARG A 306 -66.03 -15.32 -0.49
CA ARG A 306 -66.27 -15.56 -1.92
C ARG A 306 -67.65 -16.20 -2.17
N GLN A 307 -68.35 -15.74 -3.21
CA GLN A 307 -69.17 -16.54 -4.14
C GLN A 307 -68.87 -16.01 -5.56
N SER A 308 -68.19 -16.78 -6.43
CA SER A 308 -68.76 -17.66 -7.48
C SER A 308 -69.59 -16.85 -8.49
N SER A 309 -69.39 -16.83 -9.82
CA SER A 309 -68.61 -17.62 -10.79
C SER A 309 -68.85 -17.02 -12.20
N GLN A 310 -68.00 -17.39 -13.18
CA GLN A 310 -68.08 -17.14 -14.65
C GLN A 310 -67.53 -15.78 -15.12
N ASP A 311 -66.69 -15.64 -16.14
CA ASP A 311 -65.99 -16.53 -17.07
C ASP A 311 -64.92 -15.68 -17.79
N LEU A 312 -63.67 -16.14 -17.88
CA LEU A 312 -62.82 -16.15 -19.09
C LEU A 312 -61.37 -16.51 -18.74
N ARG A 313 -60.94 -17.72 -19.12
CA ARG A 313 -59.54 -18.13 -19.19
C ARG A 313 -58.91 -17.57 -20.47
N ARG A 314 -57.77 -16.87 -20.36
CA ARG A 314 -56.70 -16.95 -21.34
C ARG A 314 -55.33 -16.79 -20.68
N THR A 315 -54.55 -17.85 -20.84
CA THR A 315 -53.17 -18.07 -20.40
C THR A 315 -52.23 -17.05 -21.07
N LEU A 316 -51.34 -16.42 -20.29
CA LEU A 316 -50.23 -15.63 -20.81
C LEU A 316 -48.91 -16.31 -20.46
N ALA A 317 -48.39 -16.97 -21.49
CA ALA A 317 -47.02 -17.41 -21.60
C ALA A 317 -46.08 -16.23 -21.95
N SER A 318 -44.82 -16.42 -21.59
CA SER A 318 -43.62 -15.69 -22.02
C SER A 318 -43.77 -14.92 -23.34
N SER A 319 -43.56 -13.60 -23.30
CA SER A 319 -43.39 -12.76 -24.48
C SER A 319 -41.89 -12.57 -24.76
N GLY A 320 -41.38 -13.32 -25.72
CA GLY A 320 -40.21 -12.92 -26.49
C GLY A 320 -40.59 -11.82 -27.48
N VAL A 321 -39.71 -10.84 -27.66
CA VAL A 321 -39.71 -9.95 -28.82
C VAL A 321 -38.30 -9.99 -29.43
N GLN A 322 -38.28 -10.30 -30.71
CA GLN A 322 -37.14 -10.52 -31.58
C GLN A 322 -37.04 -9.28 -32.49
N TYR A 323 -35.84 -8.70 -32.63
CA TYR A 323 -35.54 -7.67 -33.64
C TYR A 323 -34.60 -8.26 -34.72
N PRO A 324 -34.65 -7.74 -35.96
CA PRO A 324 -34.30 -8.49 -37.16
C PRO A 324 -32.80 -8.58 -37.45
N ALA A 325 -32.46 -9.61 -38.23
CA ALA A 325 -31.12 -9.96 -38.69
C ALA A 325 -30.54 -8.98 -39.73
N SER A 326 -29.24 -8.72 -39.60
CA SER A 326 -28.35 -8.35 -40.71
C SER A 326 -26.98 -8.95 -40.44
N ASP A 327 -26.52 -9.80 -41.36
CA ASP A 327 -25.23 -10.48 -41.39
C ASP A 327 -24.04 -9.50 -41.43
N SER A 328 -22.97 -9.83 -40.70
CA SER A 328 -21.60 -9.82 -41.22
C SER A 328 -20.64 -10.51 -40.24
N ASN A 329 -20.02 -11.57 -40.73
CA ASN A 329 -18.95 -12.37 -40.12
C ASN A 329 -17.71 -11.54 -39.75
N VAL A 330 -17.13 -11.74 -38.56
CA VAL A 330 -15.67 -11.87 -38.33
C VAL A 330 -15.45 -12.75 -37.09
N GLU A 331 -14.52 -13.69 -37.22
CA GLU A 331 -14.16 -14.79 -36.32
C GLU A 331 -13.47 -14.32 -35.02
N ASP A 332 -13.85 -14.90 -33.87
CA ASP A 332 -13.07 -14.86 -32.64
C ASP A 332 -12.36 -16.21 -32.45
N LEU A 333 -11.02 -16.17 -32.48
CA LEU A 333 -10.14 -17.30 -32.17
C LEU A 333 -10.13 -17.53 -30.66
N GLN A 334 -10.69 -18.66 -30.25
CA GLN A 334 -10.63 -19.15 -28.87
C GLN A 334 -9.62 -20.31 -28.80
N ASP A 335 -8.37 -20.01 -28.46
CA ASP A 335 -7.36 -21.04 -28.20
C ASP A 335 -7.48 -21.58 -26.77
N SER A 336 -7.97 -22.81 -26.71
CA SER A 336 -8.04 -23.68 -25.54
C SER A 336 -6.65 -24.21 -25.15
N CYS A 337 -6.23 -23.99 -23.90
CA CYS A 337 -5.10 -24.69 -23.29
C CYS A 337 -5.46 -26.15 -22.94
N PRO A 338 -4.79 -27.18 -23.50
CA PRO A 338 -4.95 -28.56 -23.09
C PRO A 338 -3.95 -28.93 -21.98
N PHE A 339 -4.27 -29.97 -21.21
CA PHE A 339 -3.55 -30.57 -20.07
C PHE A 339 -3.96 -30.10 -18.67
N THR A 340 -5.11 -30.62 -18.22
CA THR A 340 -5.16 -31.28 -16.91
C THR A 340 -5.57 -32.73 -17.13
N HIS A 341 -4.81 -33.68 -16.56
CA HIS A 341 -5.23 -34.98 -16.01
C HIS A 341 -4.07 -35.96 -16.01
N PHE A 342 -3.24 -35.94 -14.96
CA PHE A 342 -2.76 -37.18 -14.34
C PHE A 342 -2.19 -36.91 -12.95
N TRP A 343 -2.54 -37.78 -11.99
CA TRP A 343 -2.11 -37.87 -10.59
C TRP A 343 -2.90 -37.11 -9.50
N THR A 344 -4.03 -37.72 -9.12
CA THR A 344 -4.40 -37.84 -7.70
C THR A 344 -4.30 -39.32 -7.33
N SER A 345 -3.25 -39.72 -6.61
CA SER A 345 -3.22 -40.87 -5.69
C SER A 345 -1.80 -41.07 -5.14
N MET A 346 -1.43 -40.32 -4.10
CA MET A 346 -0.65 -40.90 -3.00
C MET A 346 -0.86 -40.08 -1.73
N SER A 347 -1.70 -40.62 -0.85
CA SER A 347 -1.74 -40.23 0.56
C SER A 347 -0.38 -40.59 1.17
N MET A 348 0.40 -39.58 1.58
CA MET A 348 1.60 -39.83 2.40
C MET A 348 1.44 -39.15 3.76
N THR A 349 1.39 -40.02 4.76
CA THR A 349 1.37 -39.76 6.19
C THR A 349 2.50 -38.85 6.63
N LYS A 350 2.15 -37.92 7.52
CA LYS A 350 2.99 -37.10 8.38
C LYS A 350 4.22 -37.89 8.90
N VAL A 351 5.43 -37.42 8.60
CA VAL A 351 6.67 -37.91 9.24
C VAL A 351 7.25 -36.79 10.09
N GLU A 352 7.13 -36.96 11.40
CA GLU A 352 7.84 -36.19 12.42
C GLU A 352 9.25 -36.79 12.62
N GLY A 353 10.27 -35.95 12.73
CA GLY A 353 11.58 -36.33 13.27
C GLY A 353 12.77 -36.16 12.33
N LEU A 354 13.35 -34.95 12.29
CA LEU A 354 14.59 -34.66 11.56
C LEU A 354 15.64 -33.99 12.45
N ASP A 355 15.71 -34.38 13.73
CA ASP A 355 16.75 -33.94 14.68
C ASP A 355 17.69 -35.08 15.13
N SER A 356 17.61 -36.27 14.51
CA SER A 356 18.45 -37.42 14.91
C SER A 356 19.65 -37.70 13.96
N TRP A 357 19.71 -37.05 12.80
CA TRP A 357 20.73 -37.35 11.77
C TRP A 357 21.99 -36.48 11.81
N VAL A 358 21.97 -35.34 12.52
CA VAL A 358 23.15 -34.45 12.59
C VAL A 358 24.20 -34.96 13.59
N ASN A 359 23.81 -35.77 14.58
CA ASN A 359 24.75 -36.28 15.59
C ASN A 359 25.54 -37.52 15.17
N TYR A 360 25.08 -38.32 14.19
CA TYR A 360 25.84 -39.50 13.73
C TYR A 360 26.92 -39.17 12.68
N GLY A 361 26.83 -38.02 12.00
CA GLY A 361 27.85 -37.56 11.06
C GLY A 361 29.13 -37.03 11.73
N LEU A 362 29.03 -36.52 12.96
CA LEU A 362 30.17 -35.96 13.69
C LEU A 362 31.07 -37.03 14.35
N TYR A 363 30.50 -38.19 14.71
CA TYR A 363 31.25 -39.28 15.38
C TYR A 363 32.07 -40.16 14.43
N LEU A 364 31.83 -40.08 13.12
CA LEU A 364 32.58 -40.85 12.09
C LEU A 364 33.77 -40.08 11.49
N MET A 365 33.88 -38.77 11.73
CA MET A 365 34.97 -37.94 11.20
C MET A 365 36.20 -37.81 12.13
N PHE A 366 36.06 -38.15 13.42
CA PHE A 366 37.17 -38.09 14.37
C PHE A 366 38.24 -39.20 14.25
N PRO A 367 37.93 -40.45 13.82
CA PRO A 367 38.97 -41.48 13.67
C PRO A 367 39.84 -41.30 12.41
N LEU A 368 39.32 -40.65 11.36
CA LEU A 368 40.01 -40.53 10.07
C LEU A 368 41.13 -39.46 10.09
N VAL A 369 40.96 -38.39 10.86
CA VAL A 369 41.98 -37.33 11.00
C VAL A 369 43.12 -37.75 11.92
N ALA A 370 42.85 -38.61 12.91
CA ALA A 370 43.87 -39.16 13.80
C ALA A 370 44.77 -40.22 13.11
N PHE A 371 44.22 -40.97 12.14
CA PHE A 371 45.01 -41.97 11.41
C PHE A 371 45.93 -41.35 10.35
N SER A 372 45.53 -40.23 9.73
CA SER A 372 46.37 -39.52 8.75
C SER A 372 47.55 -38.78 9.36
N SER A 373 47.47 -38.40 10.64
CA SER A 373 48.54 -37.70 11.36
C SER A 373 49.59 -38.63 11.99
N TRP A 374 49.30 -39.92 12.14
CA TRP A 374 50.28 -40.92 12.60
C TRP A 374 51.15 -41.50 11.46
N LEU A 375 50.69 -41.46 10.21
CA LEU A 375 51.45 -41.91 9.03
C LEU A 375 52.46 -40.88 8.49
N SER A 376 52.59 -39.72 9.13
CA SER A 376 53.47 -38.62 8.69
C SER A 376 54.50 -38.17 9.75
N SER A 377 54.88 -39.03 10.70
CA SER A 377 56.00 -38.79 11.63
C SER A 377 56.95 -39.98 11.71
#